data_AF-A0A0D2GL26-F1
#
_entry.id   AF-A0A0D2GL26-F1
#
_cell.length_a   1.000
_cell.length_b   1.000
_cell.length_c   1.000
_cell.angle_alpha   90.00
_cell.angle_beta   90.00
_cell.angle_gamma   90.00
#
_symmetry.space_group_name_H-M   'P 1'
#
loop_
_entity.id
_entity.type
_entity.pdbx_description
1 polymer ?
#
loop_
_entity_poly.entity_id
_entity_poly.type
_entity_poly.pdbx_seq_one_letter_code
_entity_poly.pdbx_strand_id
1 'polypeptide(L)'
;MVNKLVGCPQWYHVLENGPLGQAILRRNPEEAIRLLQQKPSIIGELNDWGHSLVHLSIDWPLGLVILLKYGASSLINVEDNNGARPMKLAMQLSEIAAMILIAAGSGLDDDALEDFMLCDRFKGGSQELFVVAVEGLVYRRKQLQQIAVSHLPLYKLSFAADALKVLDEQAVEVSTALEESGIRIPGALSTPKRQTTIYHSLRVRAGLAQKFFNNDFEDIDGRDYRGYTPLMGIYRWCSGPLTLQYAQWLYDRGASLLCQFPTCTNSNCEETDEHQRPTALRAIHTAAFMLGRTLFDFRWNVLDLNSTCATDCFELLSTIVSSNVSDGCSCACSSQGCIPVLNLLSNPSPVNGHHSSYWFLRWLDLYFPYDFPRLFLKVLRLYTFQSLGLTHTCCRNGCLRYAGRCHDPSQKPCPFSIPVDDEIQEIQDEERHLISLLETLMVEFTEQWLWPTSDWKVDEFMSKVWRPRLRQIRQERVQMFVGDQAQMRYMGVELHSDGEDSLTKDRDEDDRYAQYEPNTWEDFYWREQPPPNAAAENAARKIQSESDLREIRVFFTDVEVAEILKAAARENGIEDYDAWFSIIEKLDARQNEGV
;
A
#
# COMPACT_ATOMS: atom_id res chain seq x y z
N MET A 1 2.59 13.98 21.28
CA MET A 1 2.41 14.59 22.62
C MET A 1 0.93 14.81 22.95
N VAL A 2 0.09 15.20 21.98
CA VAL A 2 -1.37 15.38 22.15
C VAL A 2 -2.10 14.15 22.73
N ASN A 3 -1.80 12.94 22.24
CA ASN A 3 -2.33 11.70 22.85
C ASN A 3 -1.99 11.56 24.34
N LYS A 4 -0.89 12.16 24.80
CA LYS A 4 -0.57 12.23 26.24
C LYS A 4 -1.30 13.37 26.94
N LEU A 5 -1.58 14.49 26.28
CA LEU A 5 -2.22 15.65 26.91
C LEU A 5 -3.70 15.41 27.25
N VAL A 6 -4.47 14.85 26.32
CA VAL A 6 -5.88 14.47 26.59
C VAL A 6 -5.95 13.34 27.62
N GLY A 7 -4.97 12.43 27.60
CA GLY A 7 -4.85 11.36 28.60
C GLY A 7 -4.18 11.77 29.92
N CYS A 8 -3.68 12.99 30.07
CA CYS A 8 -2.96 13.43 31.27
C CYS A 8 -3.50 14.79 31.75
N PRO A 9 -4.61 14.78 32.50
CA PRO A 9 -5.22 16.00 33.05
C PRO A 9 -4.25 16.90 33.82
N GLN A 10 -3.17 16.34 34.37
CA GLN A 10 -2.12 17.12 35.06
C GLN A 10 -1.45 18.19 34.17
N TRP A 11 -1.52 18.06 32.84
CA TRP A 11 -0.96 19.06 31.92
C TRP A 11 -1.93 20.20 31.61
N TYR A 12 -3.19 20.13 32.04
CA TYR A 12 -4.17 21.21 31.81
C TYR A 12 -3.76 22.53 32.48
N HIS A 13 -2.99 22.45 33.57
CA HIS A 13 -2.42 23.62 34.24
C HIS A 13 -1.15 24.17 33.58
N VAL A 14 -0.50 23.36 32.74
CA VAL A 14 0.71 23.75 32.01
C VAL A 14 0.36 24.54 30.76
N LEU A 15 -0.83 24.30 30.21
CA LEU A 15 -1.38 25.07 29.11
C LEU A 15 -1.93 26.41 29.58
N GLU A 16 -1.45 27.52 29.02
CA GLU A 16 -2.14 28.81 29.10
C GLU A 16 -3.47 28.75 28.31
N ASN A 17 -4.48 28.12 28.91
CA ASN A 17 -5.85 28.21 28.41
C ASN A 17 -6.59 29.32 29.18
N GLY A 18 -7.24 30.19 28.43
CA GLY A 18 -8.23 31.14 28.90
C GLY A 18 -9.47 30.46 29.51
N PRO A 19 -10.42 31.27 30.00
CA PRO A 19 -11.54 30.78 30.80
C PRO A 19 -12.42 29.78 30.05
N LEU A 20 -12.60 29.96 28.73
CA LEU A 20 -13.39 29.02 27.93
C LEU A 20 -12.64 27.69 27.73
N GLY A 21 -11.35 27.73 27.38
CA GLY A 21 -10.55 26.50 27.28
C GLY A 21 -10.57 25.70 28.59
N GLN A 22 -10.51 26.38 29.74
CA GLN A 22 -10.65 25.71 31.05
C GLN A 22 -12.04 25.11 31.28
N ALA A 23 -13.11 25.77 30.85
CA ALA A 23 -14.47 25.23 30.95
C ALA A 23 -14.64 23.98 30.05
N ILE A 24 -14.08 24.01 28.84
CA ILE A 24 -14.04 22.87 27.93
C ILE A 24 -13.30 21.68 28.55
N LEU A 25 -12.09 21.89 29.06
CA LEU A 25 -11.28 20.83 29.69
C LEU A 25 -11.91 20.26 30.96
N ARG A 26 -12.75 21.05 31.65
CA ARG A 26 -13.55 20.61 32.81
C ARG A 26 -14.86 19.94 32.41
N ARG A 27 -15.20 19.90 31.12
CA ARG A 27 -16.47 19.38 30.57
C ARG A 27 -17.70 19.98 31.26
N ASN A 28 -17.69 21.32 31.43
CA ASN A 28 -18.80 22.05 32.05
C ASN A 28 -19.62 22.78 30.97
N PRO A 29 -20.73 22.19 30.50
CA PRO A 29 -21.50 22.75 29.40
C PRO A 29 -22.17 24.07 29.76
N GLU A 30 -22.70 24.23 30.98
CA GLU A 30 -23.35 25.46 31.42
C GLU A 30 -22.37 26.63 31.46
N GLU A 31 -21.18 26.42 31.99
CA GLU A 31 -20.14 27.45 32.06
C GLU A 31 -19.61 27.82 30.68
N ALA A 32 -19.38 26.82 29.81
CA ALA A 32 -18.97 27.06 28.43
C ALA A 32 -20.02 27.90 27.68
N ILE A 33 -21.29 27.53 27.78
CA ILE A 33 -22.42 28.27 27.20
C ILE A 33 -22.49 29.69 27.75
N ARG A 34 -22.39 29.86 29.07
CA ARG A 34 -22.43 31.17 29.72
C ARG A 34 -21.30 32.08 29.22
N LEU A 35 -20.08 31.56 29.11
CA LEU A 35 -18.93 32.31 28.62
C LEU A 35 -19.09 32.70 27.15
N LEU A 36 -19.55 31.78 26.30
CA LEU A 36 -19.80 32.03 24.88
C LEU A 36 -20.92 33.06 24.66
N GLN A 37 -21.99 33.02 25.45
CA GLN A 37 -23.06 34.02 25.39
C GLN A 37 -22.59 35.41 25.85
N GLN A 38 -21.75 35.48 26.88
CA GLN A 38 -21.24 36.74 27.40
C GLN A 38 -20.19 37.38 26.49
N LYS A 39 -19.32 36.56 25.90
CA LYS A 39 -18.21 37.04 25.08
C LYS A 39 -17.93 36.09 23.92
N PRO A 40 -18.72 36.13 22.83
CA PRO A 40 -18.55 35.23 21.68
C PRO A 40 -17.15 35.26 21.05
N SER A 41 -16.45 36.40 21.14
CA SER A 41 -15.10 36.57 20.56
C SER A 41 -14.02 35.69 21.20
N ILE A 42 -14.27 35.08 22.38
CA ILE A 42 -13.32 34.15 22.99
C ILE A 42 -13.22 32.81 22.23
N ILE A 43 -14.11 32.55 21.29
CA ILE A 43 -14.15 31.28 20.56
C ILE A 43 -12.88 31.04 19.73
N GLY A 44 -12.23 32.11 19.25
CA GLY A 44 -11.00 32.05 18.45
C GLY A 44 -9.71 31.89 19.26
N GLU A 45 -9.80 31.51 20.54
CA GLU A 45 -8.64 31.30 21.41
C GLU A 45 -7.81 30.11 20.92
N LEU A 46 -6.49 30.32 20.85
CA LEU A 46 -5.48 29.28 20.62
C LEU A 46 -4.55 29.24 21.84
N ASN A 47 -4.15 28.06 22.28
CA ASN A 47 -3.12 27.92 23.31
C ASN A 47 -1.69 27.95 22.73
N ASP A 48 -0.68 27.77 23.59
CA ASP A 48 0.75 27.81 23.22
C ASP A 48 1.17 26.78 22.16
N TRP A 49 0.36 25.75 21.94
CA TRP A 49 0.60 24.73 20.92
C TRP A 49 -0.22 24.97 19.63
N GLY A 50 -0.91 26.11 19.53
CA GLY A 50 -1.77 26.43 18.38
C GLY A 50 -3.07 25.64 18.37
N HIS A 51 -3.40 24.91 19.45
CA HIS A 51 -4.66 24.18 19.52
C HIS A 51 -5.82 25.16 19.68
N SER A 52 -6.77 25.09 18.76
CA SER A 52 -8.08 25.73 18.91
C SER A 52 -8.95 25.02 19.94
N LEU A 53 -10.02 25.66 20.39
CA LEU A 53 -11.02 25.04 21.27
C LEU A 53 -11.64 23.77 20.65
N VAL A 54 -11.66 23.65 19.32
CA VAL A 54 -12.10 22.44 18.61
C VAL A 54 -11.15 21.27 18.88
N HIS A 55 -9.83 21.50 18.83
CA HIS A 55 -8.83 20.48 19.19
C HIS A 55 -8.98 20.03 20.66
N LEU A 56 -9.29 20.96 21.56
CA LEU A 56 -9.47 20.68 22.98
C LEU A 56 -10.78 19.96 23.31
N SER A 57 -11.76 19.94 22.39
CA SER A 57 -13.07 19.33 22.60
C SER A 57 -13.21 17.95 21.97
N ILE A 58 -12.15 17.42 21.37
CA ILE A 58 -12.21 16.19 20.58
C ILE A 58 -12.65 14.97 21.40
N ASP A 59 -12.29 14.89 22.68
CA ASP A 59 -12.71 13.82 23.59
C ASP A 59 -14.03 14.12 24.30
N TRP A 60 -14.68 15.25 23.97
CA TRP A 60 -15.95 15.69 24.53
C TRP A 60 -16.91 16.17 23.42
N PRO A 61 -17.60 15.24 22.74
CA PRO A 61 -18.48 15.55 21.62
C PRO A 61 -19.57 16.60 21.89
N LEU A 62 -20.14 16.64 23.11
CA LEU A 62 -21.06 17.70 23.50
C LEU A 62 -20.39 19.08 23.47
N GLY A 63 -19.16 19.19 24.00
CA GLY A 63 -18.37 20.42 23.93
C GLY A 63 -18.16 20.89 22.50
N LEU A 64 -17.88 19.94 21.60
CA LEU A 64 -17.75 20.22 20.17
C LEU A 64 -19.05 20.78 19.58
N VAL A 65 -20.21 20.17 19.85
CA VAL A 65 -21.53 20.68 19.40
C VAL A 65 -21.81 22.07 19.94
N ILE A 66 -21.50 22.33 21.22
CA ILE A 66 -21.64 23.65 21.84
C ILE A 66 -20.78 24.66 21.09
N LEU A 67 -19.50 24.38 20.86
CA LEU A 67 -18.62 25.29 20.14
C LEU A 67 -19.13 25.59 18.72
N LEU A 68 -19.59 24.57 17.99
CA LEU A 68 -20.15 24.76 16.65
C LEU A 68 -21.41 25.65 16.67
N LYS A 69 -22.31 25.45 17.65
CA LYS A 69 -23.50 26.31 17.83
C LYS A 69 -23.17 27.78 18.01
N TYR A 70 -22.02 28.09 18.65
CA TYR A 70 -21.59 29.46 18.94
C TYR A 70 -20.56 30.00 17.94
N GLY A 71 -20.38 29.36 16.78
CA GLY A 71 -19.61 29.91 15.65
C GLY A 71 -18.17 29.39 15.52
N ALA A 72 -17.85 28.22 16.08
CA ALA A 72 -16.52 27.61 15.92
C ALA A 72 -16.32 26.92 14.56
N SER A 73 -17.26 27.00 13.60
CA SER A 73 -17.17 26.25 12.34
C SER A 73 -15.91 26.62 11.54
N SER A 74 -15.50 27.88 11.59
CA SER A 74 -14.25 28.38 10.98
C SER A 74 -12.96 27.76 11.57
N LEU A 75 -13.06 27.12 12.75
CA LEU A 75 -11.92 26.52 13.47
C LEU A 75 -11.74 25.02 13.19
N ILE A 76 -12.68 24.39 12.46
CA ILE A 76 -12.68 22.94 12.17
C ILE A 76 -11.45 22.49 11.38
N ASN A 77 -10.96 23.35 10.48
CA ASN A 77 -9.83 23.04 9.60
C ASN A 77 -8.55 23.78 10.00
N VAL A 78 -8.52 24.42 11.17
CA VAL A 78 -7.31 25.07 11.69
C VAL A 78 -6.29 24.01 12.07
N GLU A 79 -5.03 24.21 11.67
CA GLU A 79 -3.92 23.34 12.04
C GLU A 79 -3.26 23.85 13.32
N ASP A 80 -2.84 22.93 14.20
CA ASP A 80 -2.00 23.24 15.35
C ASP A 80 -0.55 23.57 14.92
N ASN A 81 0.32 23.87 15.88
CA ASN A 81 1.74 24.16 15.59
C ASN A 81 2.51 22.97 15.00
N ASN A 82 1.92 21.77 14.98
CA ASN A 82 2.49 20.56 14.36
C ASN A 82 1.84 20.26 12.98
N GLY A 83 0.94 21.10 12.48
CA GLY A 83 0.21 20.86 11.23
C GLY A 83 -0.95 19.87 11.37
N ALA A 84 -1.34 19.49 12.59
CA ALA A 84 -2.44 18.56 12.82
C ALA A 84 -3.77 19.31 12.89
N ARG A 85 -4.79 18.80 12.18
CA ARG A 85 -6.18 19.29 12.26
C ARG A 85 -6.97 18.55 13.35
N PRO A 86 -8.09 19.11 13.84
CA PRO A 86 -8.98 18.44 14.79
C PRO A 86 -9.43 17.05 14.35
N MET A 87 -9.69 16.85 13.05
CA MET A 87 -10.08 15.55 12.50
C MET A 87 -9.07 14.45 12.82
N LYS A 88 -7.77 14.73 12.63
CA LYS A 88 -6.68 13.76 12.88
C LYS A 88 -6.68 13.26 14.33
N LEU A 89 -6.97 14.17 15.27
CA LEU A 89 -7.09 13.82 16.69
C LEU A 89 -8.39 13.05 16.97
N ALA A 90 -9.49 13.45 16.36
CA ALA A 90 -10.80 12.80 16.54
C ALA A 90 -10.77 11.33 16.16
N MET A 91 -10.13 11.01 15.04
CA MET A 91 -9.92 9.65 14.57
C MET A 91 -9.23 8.74 15.60
N GLN A 92 -8.40 9.31 16.47
CA GLN A 92 -7.65 8.56 17.47
C GLN A 92 -8.39 8.44 18.80
N LEU A 93 -9.24 9.43 19.13
CA LEU A 93 -9.75 9.68 20.48
C LEU A 93 -11.28 9.52 20.64
N SER A 94 -12.08 9.95 19.65
CA SER A 94 -13.54 9.86 19.72
C SER A 94 -14.17 9.67 18.35
N GLU A 95 -14.86 8.54 18.20
CA GLU A 95 -15.61 8.20 17.00
C GLU A 95 -16.72 9.23 16.71
N ILE A 96 -17.47 9.62 17.75
CA ILE A 96 -18.56 10.59 17.62
C ILE A 96 -18.03 11.97 17.26
N ALA A 97 -16.92 12.41 17.86
CA ALA A 97 -16.30 13.67 17.46
C ALA A 97 -15.84 13.65 16.00
N ALA A 98 -15.27 12.54 15.53
CA ALA A 98 -14.89 12.41 14.12
C ALA A 98 -16.12 12.49 13.21
N MET A 99 -17.20 11.78 13.51
CA MET A 99 -18.47 11.87 12.76
C MET A 99 -19.05 13.29 12.75
N ILE A 100 -19.03 13.99 13.89
CA ILE A 100 -19.47 15.38 14.01
C ILE A 100 -18.62 16.30 13.13
N LEU A 101 -17.29 16.14 13.14
CA LEU A 101 -16.40 16.95 12.31
C LEU A 101 -16.61 16.68 10.81
N ILE A 102 -16.86 15.42 10.41
CA ILE A 102 -17.23 15.09 9.02
C ILE A 102 -18.53 15.81 8.66
N ALA A 103 -19.55 15.69 9.51
CA ALA A 103 -20.86 16.33 9.33
C ALA A 103 -20.76 17.86 9.26
N ALA A 104 -19.87 18.47 10.06
CA ALA A 104 -19.67 19.91 10.14
C ALA A 104 -18.77 20.49 9.03
N GLY A 105 -18.32 19.67 8.07
CA GLY A 105 -17.54 20.14 6.92
C GLY A 105 -16.03 20.18 7.13
N SER A 106 -15.48 19.33 8.01
CA SER A 106 -14.03 19.09 8.01
C SER A 106 -13.58 18.51 6.67
N GLY A 107 -12.39 18.91 6.22
CA GLY A 107 -11.72 18.28 5.08
C GLY A 107 -11.43 16.79 5.34
N LEU A 108 -11.57 15.99 4.28
CA LEU A 108 -11.21 14.57 4.23
C LEU A 108 -10.05 14.40 3.21
N ASP A 109 -8.90 14.97 3.53
CA ASP A 109 -7.68 14.83 2.72
C ASP A 109 -7.02 13.44 2.87
N ASP A 110 -5.93 13.21 2.14
CA ASP A 110 -5.20 11.93 2.15
C ASP A 110 -4.80 11.51 3.56
N ASP A 111 -4.29 12.44 4.36
CA ASP A 111 -3.87 12.16 5.74
C ASP A 111 -5.07 11.68 6.57
N ALA A 112 -6.23 12.33 6.44
CA ALA A 112 -7.43 11.90 7.13
C ALA A 112 -7.84 10.49 6.68
N LEU A 113 -8.00 10.25 5.37
CA LEU A 113 -8.44 8.95 4.83
C LEU A 113 -7.47 7.82 5.16
N GLU A 114 -6.16 8.06 5.08
CA GLU A 114 -5.17 7.08 5.51
C GLU A 114 -5.30 6.81 7.02
N ASP A 115 -5.53 7.83 7.85
CA ASP A 115 -5.75 7.66 9.28
C ASP A 115 -7.05 6.90 9.60
N PHE A 116 -8.13 7.09 8.82
CA PHE A 116 -9.35 6.25 8.87
C PHE A 116 -8.99 4.78 8.69
N MET A 117 -8.25 4.48 7.62
CA MET A 117 -7.91 3.09 7.26
C MET A 117 -6.91 2.47 8.26
N LEU A 118 -6.09 3.29 8.93
CA LEU A 118 -5.19 2.83 9.99
C LEU A 118 -5.94 2.49 11.28
N CYS A 119 -6.90 3.33 11.67
CA CYS A 119 -7.75 3.05 12.82
C CYS A 119 -8.58 1.76 12.61
N ASP A 120 -9.04 1.52 11.38
CA ASP A 120 -9.65 0.23 11.01
C ASP A 120 -8.72 -0.96 11.29
N ARG A 121 -7.45 -0.85 10.85
CA ARG A 121 -6.45 -1.91 11.02
C ARG A 121 -6.15 -2.25 12.48
N PHE A 122 -5.78 -1.27 13.30
CA PHE A 122 -5.20 -1.56 14.62
C PHE A 122 -6.24 -1.77 15.70
N LYS A 123 -7.42 -1.19 15.51
CA LYS A 123 -8.37 -1.03 16.59
C LYS A 123 -9.73 -1.62 16.27
N GLY A 124 -9.83 -2.50 15.27
CA GLY A 124 -11.10 -3.06 14.77
C GLY A 124 -12.10 -1.94 14.51
N GLY A 125 -11.72 -1.01 13.63
CA GLY A 125 -12.35 0.29 13.52
C GLY A 125 -13.87 0.24 13.35
N SER A 126 -14.50 1.33 13.78
CA SER A 126 -15.93 1.52 13.64
C SER A 126 -16.33 1.50 12.16
N GLN A 127 -17.02 0.46 11.74
CA GLN A 127 -17.70 0.38 10.44
C GLN A 127 -18.61 1.61 10.23
N GLU A 128 -19.17 2.08 11.32
CA GLU A 128 -19.94 3.28 11.63
C GLU A 128 -19.36 4.52 10.96
N LEU A 129 -18.22 4.89 11.53
CA LEU A 129 -17.41 6.04 11.19
C LEU A 129 -16.90 5.93 9.76
N PHE A 130 -16.52 4.73 9.33
CA PHE A 130 -16.08 4.50 7.97
C PHE A 130 -17.19 4.78 6.96
N VAL A 131 -18.42 4.27 7.19
CA VAL A 131 -19.54 4.52 6.28
C VAL A 131 -19.85 6.02 6.21
N VAL A 132 -19.84 6.72 7.35
CA VAL A 132 -20.02 8.19 7.39
C VAL A 132 -18.92 8.92 6.62
N ALA A 133 -17.66 8.46 6.71
CA ALA A 133 -16.55 9.04 5.98
C ALA A 133 -16.67 8.81 4.47
N VAL A 134 -17.05 7.61 4.03
CA VAL A 134 -17.30 7.29 2.61
C VAL A 134 -18.43 8.16 2.08
N GLU A 135 -19.59 8.19 2.73
CA GLU A 135 -20.73 9.02 2.32
C GLU A 135 -20.34 10.51 2.27
N GLY A 136 -19.60 10.98 3.28
CA GLY A 136 -19.10 12.34 3.32
C GLY A 136 -18.14 12.66 2.18
N LEU A 137 -17.28 11.71 1.79
CA LEU A 137 -16.37 11.88 0.65
C LEU A 137 -17.12 11.88 -0.67
N VAL A 138 -18.06 10.95 -0.87
CA VAL A 138 -18.96 10.90 -2.05
C VAL A 138 -19.64 12.25 -2.24
N TYR A 139 -20.25 12.77 -1.16
CA TYR A 139 -20.96 14.04 -1.20
C TYR A 139 -20.04 15.18 -1.65
N ARG A 140 -18.86 15.31 -1.02
CA ARG A 140 -17.88 16.35 -1.35
C ARG A 140 -17.40 16.25 -2.80
N ARG A 141 -17.17 15.04 -3.32
CA ARG A 141 -16.75 14.83 -4.71
C ARG A 141 -17.87 15.18 -5.70
N LYS A 142 -19.12 14.82 -5.42
CA LYS A 142 -20.29 15.21 -6.24
C LYS A 142 -20.48 16.74 -6.22
N GLN A 143 -20.31 17.39 -5.08
CA GLN A 143 -20.40 18.85 -4.98
C GLN A 143 -19.26 19.55 -5.73
N LEU A 144 -18.01 19.05 -5.61
CA LEU A 144 -16.88 19.56 -6.38
C LEU A 144 -17.15 19.45 -7.90
N GLN A 145 -17.70 18.32 -8.35
CA GLN A 145 -18.11 18.12 -9.74
C GLN A 145 -19.19 19.12 -10.18
N GLN A 146 -20.19 19.41 -9.34
CA GLN A 146 -21.24 20.40 -9.64
C GLN A 146 -20.69 21.82 -9.79
N ILE A 147 -19.78 22.23 -8.89
CA ILE A 147 -19.09 23.52 -8.99
C ILE A 147 -18.31 23.58 -10.29
N ALA A 148 -17.57 22.51 -10.61
CA ALA A 148 -16.81 22.43 -11.83
C ALA A 148 -17.69 22.56 -13.09
N VAL A 149 -18.81 21.85 -13.17
CA VAL A 149 -19.76 21.95 -14.29
C VAL A 149 -20.34 23.35 -14.44
N SER A 150 -20.53 24.07 -13.33
CA SER A 150 -21.13 25.41 -13.33
C SER A 150 -20.15 26.52 -13.70
N HIS A 151 -18.84 26.32 -13.48
CA HIS A 151 -17.83 27.37 -13.64
C HIS A 151 -16.78 27.10 -14.72
N LEU A 152 -16.51 25.83 -15.06
CA LEU A 152 -15.50 25.49 -16.06
C LEU A 152 -16.13 25.41 -17.46
N PRO A 153 -15.38 25.82 -18.50
CA PRO A 153 -15.83 25.67 -19.88
C PRO A 153 -15.89 24.20 -20.27
N LEU A 154 -16.80 23.85 -21.19
CA LEU A 154 -17.08 22.47 -21.62
C LEU A 154 -15.84 21.65 -22.01
N TYR A 155 -14.82 22.28 -22.60
CA TYR A 155 -13.60 21.58 -23.01
C TYR A 155 -12.72 21.13 -21.83
N LYS A 156 -12.87 21.73 -20.64
CA LYS A 156 -12.22 21.29 -19.39
C LYS A 156 -13.07 20.26 -18.64
N LEU A 157 -14.28 19.95 -19.11
CA LEU A 157 -15.23 19.02 -18.49
C LEU A 157 -15.16 17.61 -19.10
N SER A 158 -13.97 17.13 -19.43
CA SER A 158 -13.79 15.75 -19.95
C SER A 158 -14.41 14.69 -19.03
N PHE A 159 -14.38 14.94 -17.72
CA PHE A 159 -14.98 14.12 -16.68
C PHE A 159 -16.51 14.15 -16.65
N ALA A 160 -17.16 15.18 -17.20
CA ALA A 160 -18.63 15.32 -17.14
C ALA A 160 -19.37 14.36 -18.08
N ALA A 161 -18.64 13.63 -18.94
CA ALA A 161 -19.22 12.60 -19.79
C ALA A 161 -19.88 11.47 -18.98
N ASP A 162 -19.41 11.25 -17.74
CA ASP A 162 -19.93 10.22 -16.85
C ASP A 162 -20.44 10.83 -15.54
N ALA A 163 -21.62 11.45 -15.60
CA ALA A 163 -22.24 12.11 -14.44
C ALA A 163 -22.63 11.13 -13.31
N LEU A 164 -22.57 9.81 -13.54
CA LEU A 164 -22.86 8.81 -12.52
C LEU A 164 -21.65 8.53 -11.64
N LYS A 165 -20.44 8.65 -12.21
CA LYS A 165 -19.19 8.34 -11.53
C LYS A 165 -18.78 9.44 -10.55
N VAL A 166 -18.38 9.03 -9.35
CA VAL A 166 -17.79 9.94 -8.37
C VAL A 166 -16.38 10.33 -8.81
N LEU A 167 -16.09 11.63 -8.74
CA LEU A 167 -14.80 12.19 -9.11
C LEU A 167 -13.68 11.67 -8.19
N ASP A 168 -12.81 10.80 -8.72
CA ASP A 168 -11.65 10.26 -7.97
C ASP A 168 -10.33 10.57 -8.69
N GLU A 169 -10.02 9.88 -9.80
CA GLU A 169 -8.77 10.09 -10.56
C GLU A 169 -8.55 11.55 -10.97
N GLN A 170 -9.63 12.22 -11.37
CA GLN A 170 -9.62 13.58 -11.91
C GLN A 170 -9.84 14.65 -10.84
N ALA A 171 -10.02 14.28 -9.57
CA ALA A 171 -10.41 15.24 -8.53
C ALA A 171 -9.41 16.39 -8.37
N VAL A 172 -8.12 16.09 -8.44
CA VAL A 172 -7.03 17.08 -8.34
C VAL A 172 -6.97 17.99 -9.57
N GLU A 173 -7.16 17.42 -10.77
CA GLU A 173 -7.18 18.19 -12.02
C GLU A 173 -8.35 19.19 -12.02
N VAL A 174 -9.54 18.73 -11.64
CA VAL A 174 -10.73 19.57 -11.51
C VAL A 174 -10.51 20.69 -10.49
N SER A 175 -9.91 20.36 -9.35
CA SER A 175 -9.61 21.35 -8.32
C SER A 175 -8.63 22.42 -8.85
N THR A 176 -7.56 21.98 -9.50
CA THR A 176 -6.57 22.88 -10.10
C THR A 176 -7.21 23.78 -11.17
N ALA A 177 -8.06 23.22 -12.04
CA ALA A 177 -8.73 23.97 -13.09
C ALA A 177 -9.69 25.05 -12.55
N LEU A 178 -10.37 24.76 -11.44
CA LEU A 178 -11.21 25.73 -10.73
C LEU A 178 -10.37 26.87 -10.15
N GLU A 179 -9.27 26.55 -9.47
CA GLU A 179 -8.35 27.54 -8.90
C GLU A 179 -7.72 28.43 -9.98
N GLU A 180 -7.27 27.85 -11.10
CA GLU A 180 -6.77 28.58 -12.27
C GLU A 180 -7.81 29.53 -12.87
N SER A 181 -9.10 29.18 -12.75
CA SER A 181 -10.23 30.00 -13.20
C SER A 181 -10.61 31.06 -12.15
N GLY A 182 -9.85 31.20 -11.06
CA GLY A 182 -10.09 32.14 -9.98
C GLY A 182 -11.22 31.73 -9.04
N ILE A 183 -11.71 30.49 -9.13
CA ILE A 183 -12.75 29.97 -8.24
C ILE A 183 -12.09 29.39 -7.00
N ARG A 184 -12.41 29.96 -5.85
CA ARG A 184 -11.92 29.46 -4.56
C ARG A 184 -12.67 28.21 -4.16
N ILE A 185 -11.95 27.11 -3.99
CA ILE A 185 -12.52 25.85 -3.50
C ILE A 185 -12.64 25.92 -1.97
N PRO A 186 -13.81 25.62 -1.39
CA PRO A 186 -13.94 25.50 0.06
C PRO A 186 -13.03 24.41 0.62
N GLY A 187 -12.43 24.64 1.79
CA GLY A 187 -11.50 23.68 2.40
C GLY A 187 -12.10 22.29 2.61
N ALA A 188 -13.41 22.20 2.83
CA ALA A 188 -14.13 20.95 2.97
C ALA A 188 -14.17 20.09 1.69
N LEU A 189 -14.04 20.74 0.51
CA LEU A 189 -14.00 20.10 -0.81
C LEU A 189 -12.57 19.92 -1.33
N SER A 190 -11.56 20.32 -0.54
CA SER A 190 -10.17 20.22 -0.92
C SER A 190 -9.82 18.78 -1.29
N THR A 191 -9.07 18.64 -2.38
CA THR A 191 -8.47 17.38 -2.80
C THR A 191 -7.02 17.31 -2.32
N PRO A 192 -6.43 16.11 -2.25
CA PRO A 192 -5.00 15.99 -2.06
C PRO A 192 -4.23 16.71 -3.16
N LYS A 193 -3.07 17.28 -2.84
CA LYS A 193 -2.25 18.00 -3.83
C LYS A 193 -1.67 17.08 -4.90
N ARG A 194 -1.53 15.80 -4.58
CA ARG A 194 -0.99 14.79 -5.50
C ARG A 194 -2.18 14.04 -6.09
N GLN A 195 -2.27 14.00 -7.41
CA GLN A 195 -3.25 13.18 -8.09
C GLN A 195 -3.10 11.73 -7.63
N THR A 196 -4.17 11.17 -7.11
CA THR A 196 -4.23 9.80 -6.62
C THR A 196 -5.69 9.38 -6.60
N THR A 197 -5.96 8.11 -6.91
CA THR A 197 -7.26 7.52 -6.62
C THR A 197 -7.28 7.01 -5.19
N ILE A 198 -8.48 6.81 -4.63
CA ILE A 198 -8.63 6.16 -3.32
C ILE A 198 -7.97 4.78 -3.28
N TYR A 199 -7.88 4.09 -4.42
CA TYR A 199 -7.33 2.74 -4.56
C TYR A 199 -5.80 2.68 -4.53
N HIS A 200 -5.10 3.82 -4.61
CA HIS A 200 -3.65 3.84 -4.41
C HIS A 200 -3.26 3.83 -2.93
N SER A 201 -4.20 4.07 -2.02
CA SER A 201 -3.89 4.11 -0.58
C SER A 201 -3.46 2.74 -0.08
N LEU A 202 -2.36 2.73 0.67
CA LEU A 202 -1.64 1.53 1.15
C LEU A 202 -2.43 0.73 2.17
N ARG A 203 -3.52 1.34 2.65
CA ARG A 203 -4.34 0.87 3.76
C ARG A 203 -5.73 0.41 3.28
N VAL A 204 -6.08 0.62 2.01
CA VAL A 204 -7.31 0.06 1.43
C VAL A 204 -7.18 -1.47 1.37
N ARG A 205 -8.21 -2.15 1.88
CA ARG A 205 -8.39 -3.61 1.80
C ARG A 205 -9.57 -3.91 0.89
N ALA A 206 -9.68 -5.15 0.40
CA ALA A 206 -10.79 -5.58 -0.45
C ALA A 206 -12.17 -5.18 0.10
N GLY A 207 -12.43 -5.38 1.40
CA GLY A 207 -13.70 -4.99 2.03
C GLY A 207 -13.98 -3.48 2.03
N LEU A 208 -12.95 -2.65 2.26
CA LEU A 208 -13.08 -1.19 2.19
C LEU A 208 -13.23 -0.72 0.74
N ALA A 209 -12.43 -1.29 -0.15
CA ALA A 209 -12.46 -1.02 -1.58
C ALA A 209 -13.85 -1.30 -2.16
N GLN A 210 -14.47 -2.40 -1.72
CA GLN A 210 -15.84 -2.76 -2.09
C GLN A 210 -16.85 -1.70 -1.65
N LYS A 211 -16.70 -1.15 -0.45
CA LYS A 211 -17.61 -0.10 0.05
C LYS A 211 -17.47 1.18 -0.78
N PHE A 212 -16.26 1.58 -1.12
CA PHE A 212 -16.04 2.71 -2.03
C PHE A 212 -16.62 2.45 -3.43
N PHE A 213 -16.38 1.25 -3.98
CA PHE A 213 -16.90 0.86 -5.29
C PHE A 213 -18.43 0.90 -5.32
N ASN A 214 -19.09 0.42 -4.26
CA ASN A 214 -20.56 0.49 -4.11
C ASN A 214 -21.09 1.93 -3.97
N ASN A 215 -20.20 2.91 -3.80
CA ASN A 215 -20.48 4.33 -3.68
C ASN A 215 -19.95 5.10 -4.91
N ASP A 216 -19.96 4.47 -6.07
CA ASP A 216 -19.63 5.03 -7.39
C ASP A 216 -18.15 5.47 -7.59
N PHE A 217 -17.23 5.05 -6.71
CA PHE A 217 -15.79 5.18 -6.97
C PHE A 217 -15.34 4.07 -7.91
N GLU A 218 -15.37 4.32 -9.22
CA GLU A 218 -15.11 3.27 -10.22
C GLU A 218 -13.74 3.39 -10.91
N ASP A 219 -12.86 4.30 -10.45
CA ASP A 219 -11.51 4.54 -10.97
C ASP A 219 -10.49 3.44 -10.59
N ILE A 220 -10.84 2.18 -10.84
CA ILE A 220 -10.05 0.99 -10.49
C ILE A 220 -8.67 0.97 -11.21
N ASP A 221 -8.62 1.49 -12.43
CA ASP A 221 -7.39 1.68 -13.23
C ASP A 221 -6.95 3.15 -13.29
N GLY A 222 -7.57 4.03 -12.49
CA GLY A 222 -7.22 5.45 -12.48
C GLY A 222 -5.75 5.62 -12.09
N ARG A 223 -5.12 6.69 -12.58
CA ARG A 223 -3.68 6.89 -12.45
C ARG A 223 -3.34 7.90 -11.35
N ASP A 224 -2.27 7.62 -10.62
CA ASP A 224 -1.66 8.62 -9.73
C ASP A 224 -0.84 9.66 -10.50
N TYR A 225 -0.28 10.63 -9.77
CA TYR A 225 0.59 11.69 -10.29
C TYR A 225 1.86 11.19 -10.98
N ARG A 226 2.23 9.91 -10.79
CA ARG A 226 3.36 9.25 -11.48
C ARG A 226 2.91 8.54 -12.75
N GLY A 227 1.60 8.47 -13.00
CA GLY A 227 0.96 7.75 -14.08
C GLY A 227 0.76 6.27 -13.80
N TYR A 228 0.88 5.84 -12.54
CA TYR A 228 0.73 4.44 -12.13
C TYR A 228 -0.72 4.11 -11.84
N THR A 229 -1.14 2.89 -12.16
CA THR A 229 -2.42 2.35 -11.67
C THR A 229 -2.22 1.71 -10.28
N PRO A 230 -3.29 1.40 -9.53
CA PRO A 230 -3.16 0.73 -8.24
C PRO A 230 -2.35 -0.58 -8.29
N LEU A 231 -2.53 -1.39 -9.34
CA LEU A 231 -1.77 -2.64 -9.55
C LEU A 231 -0.27 -2.41 -9.88
N MET A 232 0.09 -1.23 -10.39
CA MET A 232 1.49 -0.83 -10.57
C MET A 232 2.14 -0.37 -9.26
N GLY A 233 1.34 0.28 -8.39
CA GLY A 233 1.76 0.84 -7.11
C GLY A 233 1.83 -0.15 -5.94
N ILE A 234 1.57 -1.44 -6.15
CA ILE A 234 1.49 -2.47 -5.09
C ILE A 234 2.71 -2.52 -4.19
N TYR A 235 3.89 -2.09 -4.66
CA TYR A 235 5.11 -2.09 -3.86
C TYR A 235 5.03 -1.28 -2.56
N ARG A 236 4.08 -0.35 -2.46
CA ARG A 236 3.83 0.40 -1.24
C ARG A 236 2.83 -0.30 -0.29
N TRP A 237 2.12 -1.32 -0.77
CA TRP A 237 1.12 -2.01 0.04
C TRP A 237 1.79 -2.86 1.12
N CYS A 238 1.06 -3.08 2.22
CA CYS A 238 1.58 -3.88 3.32
C CYS A 238 1.76 -5.34 2.90
N SER A 239 2.90 -5.97 3.15
CA SER A 239 3.08 -7.41 2.94
C SER A 239 2.05 -8.18 3.77
N GLY A 240 1.31 -9.10 3.15
CA GLY A 240 0.28 -9.87 3.86
C GLY A 240 -0.72 -10.58 2.97
N PRO A 241 -1.47 -11.56 3.51
CA PRO A 241 -2.65 -12.14 2.84
C PRO A 241 -3.64 -11.08 2.36
N LEU A 242 -3.80 -9.99 3.11
CA LEU A 242 -4.68 -8.87 2.76
C LEU A 242 -4.27 -8.17 1.46
N THR A 243 -2.98 -8.14 1.12
CA THR A 243 -2.49 -7.59 -0.15
C THR A 243 -2.85 -8.52 -1.31
N LEU A 244 -2.82 -9.85 -1.10
CA LEU A 244 -3.28 -10.81 -2.10
C LEU A 244 -4.78 -10.65 -2.37
N GLN A 245 -5.58 -10.57 -1.29
CA GLN A 245 -7.02 -10.35 -1.39
C GLN A 245 -7.36 -9.03 -2.08
N TYR A 246 -6.63 -7.95 -1.77
CA TYR A 246 -6.88 -6.66 -2.39
C TYR A 246 -6.45 -6.62 -3.87
N ALA A 247 -5.31 -7.23 -4.22
CA ALA A 247 -4.88 -7.36 -5.61
C ALA A 247 -5.89 -8.19 -6.43
N GLN A 248 -6.37 -9.31 -5.87
CA GLN A 248 -7.44 -10.10 -6.49
C GLN A 248 -8.70 -9.25 -6.64
N TRP A 249 -9.11 -8.51 -5.61
CA TRP A 249 -10.29 -7.67 -5.68
C TRP A 249 -10.21 -6.64 -6.81
N LEU A 250 -9.08 -5.96 -6.99
CA LEU A 250 -8.89 -5.05 -8.12
C LEU A 250 -9.04 -5.78 -9.46
N TYR A 251 -8.39 -6.94 -9.59
CA TYR A 251 -8.47 -7.78 -10.78
C TYR A 251 -9.91 -8.19 -11.10
N ASP A 252 -10.67 -8.64 -10.09
CA ASP A 252 -12.09 -9.03 -10.22
C ASP A 252 -12.99 -7.84 -10.61
N ARG A 253 -12.58 -6.62 -10.26
CA ARG A 253 -13.25 -5.37 -10.65
C ARG A 253 -12.78 -4.81 -11.99
N GLY A 254 -11.97 -5.57 -12.72
CA GLY A 254 -11.55 -5.24 -14.08
C GLY A 254 -10.27 -4.43 -14.18
N ALA A 255 -9.49 -4.30 -13.10
CA ALA A 255 -8.17 -3.68 -13.15
C ALA A 255 -7.28 -4.41 -14.17
N SER A 256 -6.71 -3.65 -15.11
CA SER A 256 -5.94 -4.22 -16.20
C SER A 256 -4.51 -4.53 -15.77
N LEU A 257 -4.19 -5.82 -15.74
CA LEU A 257 -2.81 -6.31 -15.62
C LEU A 257 -1.93 -5.92 -16.82
N LEU A 258 -2.52 -5.51 -17.95
CA LEU A 258 -1.78 -5.21 -19.18
C LEU A 258 -1.48 -3.73 -19.37
N CYS A 259 -1.87 -2.87 -18.43
CA CYS A 259 -1.53 -1.45 -18.42
C CYS A 259 -0.01 -1.28 -18.50
N GLN A 260 0.43 -0.45 -19.45
CA GLN A 260 1.85 -0.14 -19.67
C GLN A 260 2.30 0.94 -18.70
N PHE A 261 3.53 0.79 -18.20
CA PHE A 261 4.16 1.83 -17.39
C PHE A 261 4.38 3.10 -18.21
N PRO A 262 4.23 4.29 -17.61
CA PRO A 262 4.63 5.52 -18.26
C PRO A 262 6.16 5.52 -18.45
N THR A 263 6.62 6.18 -19.51
CA THR A 263 8.05 6.44 -19.74
C THR A 263 8.65 7.18 -18.55
N CYS A 264 9.92 6.91 -18.28
CA CYS A 264 10.66 7.66 -17.26
C CYS A 264 10.77 9.13 -17.70
N THR A 265 10.31 10.03 -16.84
CA THR A 265 10.43 11.47 -16.98
C THR A 265 10.84 12.05 -15.64
N ASN A 266 11.34 13.29 -15.64
CA ASN A 266 11.69 14.00 -14.41
C ASN A 266 10.52 14.13 -13.40
N SER A 267 9.27 13.88 -13.83
CA SER A 267 8.10 13.92 -12.96
C SER A 267 7.78 12.59 -12.27
N ASN A 268 8.23 11.45 -12.81
CA ASN A 268 7.91 10.12 -12.26
C ASN A 268 9.16 9.26 -11.96
N CYS A 269 10.34 9.84 -12.16
CA CYS A 269 11.61 9.16 -12.11
C CYS A 269 12.68 10.16 -11.65
N GLU A 270 13.26 9.89 -10.48
CA GLU A 270 14.47 10.58 -10.06
C GLU A 270 15.65 9.92 -10.81
N GLU A 271 16.56 10.72 -11.38
CA GLU A 271 17.79 10.25 -12.07
C GLU A 271 17.56 9.54 -13.42
N THR A 272 16.91 10.20 -14.38
CA THR A 272 16.66 9.65 -15.73
C THR A 272 17.91 9.30 -16.54
N ASP A 273 19.08 9.77 -16.12
CA ASP A 273 20.34 9.57 -16.83
C ASP A 273 21.01 8.23 -16.45
N GLU A 274 20.60 7.60 -15.34
CA GLU A 274 21.24 6.38 -14.83
C GLU A 274 20.40 5.11 -15.06
N HIS A 275 19.10 5.25 -15.34
CA HIS A 275 18.23 4.10 -15.51
C HIS A 275 17.06 4.38 -16.44
N GLN A 276 16.47 3.31 -16.94
CA GLN A 276 15.28 3.34 -17.81
C GLN A 276 14.30 2.23 -17.40
N ARG A 277 13.04 2.31 -17.82
CA ARG A 277 12.10 1.20 -17.69
C ARG A 277 12.13 0.35 -18.96
N PRO A 278 12.00 -0.99 -18.86
CA PRO A 278 11.77 -1.81 -20.03
C PRO A 278 10.56 -1.28 -20.81
N THR A 279 10.69 -1.16 -22.13
CA THR A 279 9.67 -0.52 -22.98
C THR A 279 8.33 -1.24 -22.94
N ALA A 280 8.32 -2.55 -22.70
CA ALA A 280 7.12 -3.37 -22.58
C ALA A 280 6.76 -3.71 -21.12
N LEU A 281 7.32 -3.01 -20.14
CA LEU A 281 6.96 -3.19 -18.73
C LEU A 281 5.47 -2.84 -18.52
N ARG A 282 4.77 -3.75 -17.83
CA ARG A 282 3.33 -3.71 -17.58
C ARG A 282 2.99 -4.07 -16.14
N ALA A 283 1.81 -3.67 -15.67
CA ALA A 283 1.31 -3.92 -14.31
C ALA A 283 1.40 -5.39 -13.87
N ILE A 284 1.26 -6.34 -14.79
CA ILE A 284 1.38 -7.77 -14.50
C ILE A 284 2.76 -8.16 -13.95
N HIS A 285 3.83 -7.49 -14.38
CA HIS A 285 5.18 -7.77 -13.90
C HIS A 285 5.37 -7.31 -12.45
N THR A 286 4.81 -6.14 -12.12
CA THR A 286 4.88 -5.56 -10.77
C THR A 286 3.95 -6.27 -9.80
N ALA A 287 2.74 -6.62 -10.25
CA ALA A 287 1.83 -7.46 -9.50
C ALA A 287 2.49 -8.81 -9.20
N ALA A 288 3.04 -9.48 -10.20
CA ALA A 288 3.75 -10.74 -10.00
C ALA A 288 4.93 -10.60 -9.01
N PHE A 289 5.76 -9.57 -9.14
CA PHE A 289 6.84 -9.32 -8.20
C PHE A 289 6.34 -9.20 -6.75
N MET A 290 5.28 -8.42 -6.54
CA MET A 290 4.77 -8.13 -5.20
C MET A 290 4.01 -9.28 -4.56
N LEU A 291 3.20 -9.99 -5.35
CA LEU A 291 2.57 -11.22 -4.90
C LEU A 291 3.63 -12.26 -4.56
N GLY A 292 4.65 -12.38 -5.40
CA GLY A 292 5.83 -13.21 -5.15
C GLY A 292 6.45 -12.90 -3.80
N ARG A 293 6.85 -11.64 -3.57
CA ARG A 293 7.42 -11.19 -2.29
C ARG A 293 6.53 -11.55 -1.12
N THR A 294 5.24 -11.25 -1.21
CA THR A 294 4.26 -11.59 -0.18
C THR A 294 4.27 -13.09 0.09
N LEU A 295 4.13 -13.91 -0.95
CA LEU A 295 4.13 -15.37 -0.82
C LEU A 295 5.44 -15.88 -0.19
N PHE A 296 6.59 -15.32 -0.55
CA PHE A 296 7.89 -15.65 0.06
C PHE A 296 7.98 -15.24 1.54
N ASP A 297 7.57 -14.02 1.89
CA ASP A 297 7.60 -13.50 3.26
C ASP A 297 6.75 -14.38 4.21
N PHE A 298 5.66 -14.95 3.70
CA PHE A 298 4.79 -15.90 4.40
C PHE A 298 5.11 -17.37 4.10
N ARG A 299 6.31 -17.66 3.58
CA ARG A 299 6.84 -19.00 3.30
C ARG A 299 5.93 -19.89 2.46
N TRP A 300 5.08 -19.30 1.62
CA TRP A 300 4.06 -19.97 0.82
C TRP A 300 3.01 -20.74 1.64
N ASN A 301 3.01 -20.60 2.98
CA ASN A 301 1.99 -21.18 3.87
C ASN A 301 0.60 -20.63 3.54
N VAL A 302 0.52 -19.43 2.95
CA VAL A 302 -0.76 -18.85 2.47
C VAL A 302 -1.40 -19.72 1.39
N LEU A 303 -0.58 -20.43 0.60
CA LEU A 303 -1.03 -21.39 -0.42
C LEU A 303 -1.13 -22.82 0.12
N ASP A 304 -0.99 -23.05 1.43
CA ASP A 304 -1.35 -24.35 1.99
C ASP A 304 -2.78 -24.66 1.55
N LEU A 305 -2.97 -25.83 0.93
CA LEU A 305 -4.23 -26.30 0.37
C LEU A 305 -5.38 -26.28 1.37
N ASN A 306 -5.04 -26.32 2.67
CA ASN A 306 -6.01 -26.27 3.76
C ASN A 306 -6.37 -24.84 4.21
N SER A 307 -5.66 -23.83 3.72
CA SER A 307 -5.89 -22.41 4.02
C SER A 307 -6.95 -21.84 3.08
N THR A 308 -7.97 -21.19 3.65
CA THR A 308 -8.97 -20.43 2.87
C THR A 308 -8.33 -19.30 2.05
N CYS A 309 -7.16 -18.79 2.43
CA CYS A 309 -6.47 -17.74 1.68
C CYS A 309 -5.91 -18.22 0.34
N ALA A 310 -5.63 -19.52 0.16
CA ALA A 310 -5.05 -20.05 -1.07
C ALA A 310 -6.00 -19.86 -2.27
N THR A 311 -7.31 -19.97 -2.02
CA THR A 311 -8.34 -19.77 -3.04
C THR A 311 -8.56 -18.29 -3.37
N ASP A 312 -8.31 -17.38 -2.44
CA ASP A 312 -8.65 -15.97 -2.57
C ASP A 312 -7.83 -15.22 -3.63
N CYS A 313 -6.71 -15.76 -4.11
CA CYS A 313 -5.89 -15.12 -5.15
C CYS A 313 -5.58 -16.05 -6.34
N PHE A 314 -6.28 -17.19 -6.42
CA PHE A 314 -5.96 -18.24 -7.39
C PHE A 314 -6.11 -17.76 -8.84
N GLU A 315 -7.17 -17.03 -9.16
CA GLU A 315 -7.42 -16.56 -10.53
C GLU A 315 -6.38 -15.53 -10.98
N LEU A 316 -6.00 -14.59 -10.11
CA LEU A 316 -4.93 -13.64 -10.38
C LEU A 316 -3.59 -14.34 -10.55
N LEU A 317 -3.24 -15.27 -9.66
CA LEU A 317 -2.00 -16.05 -9.76
C LEU A 317 -1.99 -16.91 -11.02
N SER A 318 -3.10 -17.56 -11.35
CA SER A 318 -3.27 -18.36 -12.57
C SER A 318 -3.03 -17.52 -13.84
N THR A 319 -3.61 -16.32 -13.86
CA THR A 319 -3.42 -15.35 -14.95
C THR A 319 -1.95 -14.93 -15.07
N ILE A 320 -1.30 -14.67 -13.94
CA ILE A 320 0.13 -14.30 -13.91
C ILE A 320 1.02 -15.45 -14.39
N VAL A 321 0.78 -16.68 -13.90
CA VAL A 321 1.60 -17.85 -14.22
C VAL A 321 1.45 -18.26 -15.68
N SER A 322 0.24 -18.19 -16.20
CA SER A 322 -0.06 -18.54 -17.60
C SER A 322 0.38 -17.46 -18.59
N SER A 323 0.74 -16.27 -18.12
CA SER A 323 1.13 -15.15 -18.97
C SER A 323 2.52 -15.32 -19.57
N ASN A 324 2.60 -15.15 -20.89
CA ASN A 324 3.86 -15.03 -21.64
C ASN A 324 4.19 -13.58 -22.02
N VAL A 325 3.50 -12.61 -21.40
CA VAL A 325 3.80 -11.19 -21.61
C VAL A 325 5.22 -10.94 -21.13
N SER A 326 6.08 -10.45 -22.02
CA SER A 326 7.44 -10.05 -21.67
C SER A 326 7.54 -8.55 -21.45
N ASP A 327 8.42 -8.13 -20.53
CA ASP A 327 8.80 -6.74 -20.34
C ASP A 327 9.77 -6.22 -21.41
N GLY A 328 10.33 -7.11 -22.24
CA GLY A 328 11.27 -6.78 -23.30
C GLY A 328 12.69 -6.43 -22.82
N CYS A 329 13.03 -6.68 -21.55
CA CYS A 329 14.41 -6.47 -21.09
C CYS A 329 15.37 -7.44 -21.79
N SER A 330 16.64 -7.06 -21.92
CA SER A 330 17.68 -7.86 -22.58
C SER A 330 18.42 -8.83 -21.64
N CYS A 331 17.98 -8.97 -20.40
CA CYS A 331 18.66 -9.80 -19.40
C CYS A 331 18.62 -11.29 -19.76
N ALA A 332 19.78 -11.95 -19.73
CA ALA A 332 19.93 -13.36 -20.10
C ALA A 332 19.20 -14.32 -19.14
N CYS A 333 18.68 -13.86 -18.00
CA CYS A 333 17.85 -14.68 -17.11
C CYS A 333 16.56 -15.20 -17.78
N SER A 334 16.16 -14.57 -18.89
CA SER A 334 15.07 -14.98 -19.78
C SER A 334 15.54 -14.93 -21.24
N SER A 335 14.85 -15.58 -22.16
CA SER A 335 15.20 -15.56 -23.60
C SER A 335 14.66 -14.34 -24.35
N GLN A 336 13.61 -13.68 -23.85
CA GLN A 336 12.92 -12.58 -24.55
C GLN A 336 12.51 -11.44 -23.62
N GLY A 337 13.12 -11.34 -22.44
CA GLY A 337 12.74 -10.42 -21.37
C GLY A 337 11.94 -11.09 -20.27
N CYS A 338 11.89 -10.46 -19.10
CA CYS A 338 11.27 -11.06 -17.92
C CYS A 338 9.77 -11.21 -18.13
N ILE A 339 9.28 -12.38 -17.76
CA ILE A 339 7.86 -12.73 -17.78
C ILE A 339 7.32 -12.79 -16.35
N PRO A 340 6.00 -12.61 -16.14
CA PRO A 340 5.41 -12.53 -14.81
C PRO A 340 5.73 -13.71 -13.89
N VAL A 341 5.72 -14.95 -14.38
CA VAL A 341 6.06 -16.12 -13.54
C VAL A 341 7.48 -16.05 -12.96
N LEU A 342 8.45 -15.46 -13.67
CA LEU A 342 9.81 -15.26 -13.15
C LEU A 342 9.88 -14.09 -12.17
N ASN A 343 8.97 -13.11 -12.32
CA ASN A 343 8.82 -12.04 -11.34
C ASN A 343 8.20 -12.53 -10.03
N LEU A 344 7.37 -13.58 -10.02
CA LEU A 344 6.93 -14.20 -8.75
C LEU A 344 8.12 -14.70 -7.92
N LEU A 345 9.18 -15.20 -8.57
CA LEU A 345 10.36 -15.77 -7.92
C LEU A 345 11.35 -14.73 -7.38
N SER A 346 10.90 -13.50 -7.09
CA SER A 346 11.80 -12.36 -7.05
C SER A 346 12.75 -12.22 -5.86
N ASN A 347 12.53 -12.96 -4.78
CA ASN A 347 13.35 -12.85 -3.57
C ASN A 347 14.67 -13.65 -3.72
N PRO A 348 15.86 -13.05 -3.49
CA PRO A 348 17.11 -13.45 -4.15
C PRO A 348 17.89 -14.59 -3.47
N SER A 349 17.25 -15.57 -2.82
CA SER A 349 18.03 -16.72 -2.37
C SER A 349 17.29 -18.05 -2.40
N PRO A 350 17.24 -18.72 -3.57
CA PRO A 350 17.02 -20.17 -3.58
C PRO A 350 18.14 -20.90 -2.82
N VAL A 351 19.36 -20.34 -2.78
CA VAL A 351 20.54 -20.98 -2.15
C VAL A 351 20.47 -20.94 -0.61
N ASN A 352 19.98 -19.84 -0.02
CA ASN A 352 19.88 -19.72 1.45
C ASN A 352 18.46 -19.99 1.98
N GLY A 353 17.47 -20.23 1.11
CA GLY A 353 16.04 -20.31 1.46
C GLY A 353 15.27 -21.44 0.78
N HIS A 354 15.93 -22.57 0.47
CA HIS A 354 15.46 -23.72 -0.33
C HIS A 354 13.99 -24.16 -0.18
N HIS A 355 13.34 -23.89 0.95
CA HIS A 355 11.94 -24.25 1.18
C HIS A 355 11.00 -23.51 0.22
N SER A 356 11.17 -22.20 0.02
CA SER A 356 10.14 -21.40 -0.64
C SER A 356 10.07 -21.61 -2.17
N SER A 357 11.22 -21.73 -2.84
CA SER A 357 11.26 -22.04 -4.28
C SER A 357 10.71 -23.43 -4.60
N TYR A 358 10.96 -24.39 -3.70
CA TYR A 358 10.44 -25.75 -3.82
C TYR A 358 8.91 -25.78 -3.72
N TRP A 359 8.34 -25.09 -2.73
CA TRP A 359 6.88 -24.99 -2.58
C TRP A 359 6.23 -24.35 -3.79
N PHE A 360 6.86 -23.32 -4.38
CA PHE A 360 6.38 -22.73 -5.62
C PHE A 360 6.38 -23.73 -6.79
N LEU A 361 7.46 -24.49 -6.98
CA LEU A 361 7.52 -25.50 -8.04
C LEU A 361 6.49 -26.61 -7.83
N ARG A 362 6.28 -27.07 -6.59
CA ARG A 362 5.22 -28.03 -6.27
C ARG A 362 3.83 -27.45 -6.54
N TRP A 363 3.62 -26.18 -6.20
CA TRP A 363 2.37 -25.50 -6.46
C TRP A 363 2.11 -25.40 -7.97
N LEU A 364 3.13 -25.04 -8.77
CA LEU A 364 3.03 -25.04 -10.23
C LEU A 364 2.71 -26.43 -10.80
N ASP A 365 3.37 -27.48 -10.30
CA ASP A 365 3.15 -28.86 -10.74
C ASP A 365 1.72 -29.33 -10.44
N LEU A 366 1.22 -28.98 -9.25
CA LEU A 366 -0.11 -29.36 -8.80
C LEU A 366 -1.24 -28.65 -9.57
N TYR A 367 -1.11 -27.34 -9.77
CA TYR A 367 -2.19 -26.51 -10.32
C TYR A 367 -2.08 -26.26 -11.83
N PHE A 368 -0.89 -26.42 -12.40
CA PHE A 368 -0.63 -26.22 -13.83
C PHE A 368 0.07 -27.43 -14.45
N PRO A 369 -0.40 -28.68 -14.24
CA PRO A 369 0.34 -29.89 -14.63
C PRO A 369 0.65 -29.94 -16.15
N TYR A 370 -0.22 -29.38 -16.98
CA TYR A 370 -0.03 -29.35 -18.43
C TYR A 370 1.04 -28.34 -18.88
N ASP A 371 1.10 -27.17 -18.24
CA ASP A 371 2.08 -26.12 -18.54
C ASP A 371 3.37 -26.27 -17.72
N PHE A 372 3.34 -27.08 -16.66
CA PHE A 372 4.41 -27.26 -15.70
C PHE A 372 5.76 -27.57 -16.37
N PRO A 373 5.87 -28.50 -17.35
CA PRO A 373 7.16 -28.77 -17.98
C PRO A 373 7.79 -27.53 -18.63
N ARG A 374 6.98 -26.64 -19.22
CA ARG A 374 7.45 -25.39 -19.85
C ARG A 374 7.76 -24.31 -18.82
N LEU A 375 6.93 -24.19 -17.78
CA LEU A 375 7.14 -23.26 -16.68
C LEU A 375 8.42 -23.64 -15.90
N PHE A 376 8.63 -24.92 -15.64
CA PHE A 376 9.82 -25.43 -15.00
C PHE A 376 11.09 -25.05 -15.76
N LEU A 377 11.13 -25.19 -17.09
CA LEU A 377 12.30 -24.80 -17.89
C LEU A 377 12.60 -23.29 -17.81
N LYS A 378 11.57 -22.44 -17.72
CA LYS A 378 11.76 -20.99 -17.49
C LYS A 378 12.38 -20.73 -16.11
N VAL A 379 11.88 -21.39 -15.07
CA VAL A 379 12.42 -21.29 -13.71
C VAL A 379 13.85 -21.85 -13.63
N LEU A 380 14.10 -22.97 -14.30
CA LEU A 380 15.40 -23.61 -14.39
C LEU A 380 16.43 -22.69 -15.05
N ARG A 381 16.04 -21.95 -16.10
CA ARG A 381 16.90 -20.93 -16.70
C ARG A 381 17.28 -19.86 -15.71
N LEU A 382 16.32 -19.30 -14.98
CA LEU A 382 16.57 -18.31 -13.94
C LEU A 382 17.54 -18.85 -12.88
N TYR A 383 17.35 -20.07 -12.39
CA TYR A 383 18.23 -20.65 -11.38
C TYR A 383 19.62 -20.98 -11.93
N THR A 384 19.70 -21.43 -13.18
CA THR A 384 20.99 -21.67 -13.86
C THR A 384 21.74 -20.35 -14.02
N PHE A 385 21.05 -19.30 -14.47
CA PHE A 385 21.58 -17.94 -14.58
C PHE A 385 22.17 -17.46 -13.24
N GLN A 386 21.40 -17.56 -12.16
CA GLN A 386 21.84 -17.15 -10.82
C GLN A 386 23.00 -18.01 -10.31
N SER A 387 22.96 -19.32 -10.59
CA SER A 387 23.99 -20.26 -10.13
C SER A 387 25.34 -20.09 -10.84
N LEU A 388 25.32 -19.51 -12.05
CA LEU A 388 26.51 -19.12 -12.81
C LEU A 388 27.11 -17.78 -12.34
N GLY A 389 26.39 -17.04 -11.49
CA GLY A 389 26.79 -15.72 -11.01
C GLY A 389 26.67 -14.63 -12.07
N LEU A 390 25.73 -14.77 -13.01
CA LEU A 390 25.46 -13.73 -14.01
C LEU A 390 24.75 -12.53 -13.39
N THR A 391 25.05 -11.34 -13.92
CA THR A 391 24.51 -10.08 -13.43
C THR A 391 23.13 -9.82 -14.04
N HIS A 392 22.12 -9.66 -13.19
CA HIS A 392 20.78 -9.31 -13.66
C HIS A 392 20.75 -7.86 -14.20
N THR A 393 20.44 -7.71 -15.48
CA THR A 393 20.15 -6.41 -16.12
C THR A 393 18.65 -6.12 -16.27
N CYS A 394 17.78 -6.94 -15.65
CA CYS A 394 16.32 -6.80 -15.73
C CYS A 394 15.72 -5.97 -14.58
N CYS A 395 14.45 -5.56 -14.76
CA CYS A 395 13.76 -4.61 -13.88
C CYS A 395 13.69 -5.06 -12.41
N ARG A 396 13.73 -6.38 -12.19
CA ARG A 396 13.69 -7.00 -10.85
C ARG A 396 14.88 -6.58 -9.99
N ASN A 397 16.07 -6.49 -10.57
CA ASN A 397 17.33 -6.34 -9.82
C ASN A 397 18.16 -5.12 -10.28
N GLY A 398 17.88 -4.56 -11.46
CA GLY A 398 18.77 -3.72 -12.27
C GLY A 398 19.12 -2.29 -11.82
N CYS A 399 19.21 -2.00 -10.53
CA CYS A 399 19.86 -0.78 -10.02
C CYS A 399 20.58 -1.10 -8.70
N LEU A 400 21.57 -1.98 -8.75
CA LEU A 400 22.32 -2.40 -7.55
C LEU A 400 23.18 -1.28 -6.93
N ARG A 401 23.36 -0.13 -7.59
CA ARG A 401 24.07 1.03 -7.01
C ARG A 401 23.50 1.45 -5.64
N TYR A 402 22.24 1.14 -5.37
CA TYR A 402 21.57 1.40 -4.09
C TYR A 402 21.69 0.27 -3.04
N ALA A 403 22.68 -0.63 -3.15
CA ALA A 403 22.96 -1.71 -2.19
C ALA A 403 23.22 -1.25 -0.73
N GLY A 404 23.13 0.04 -0.42
CA GLY A 404 23.05 0.55 0.94
C GLY A 404 21.80 0.08 1.67
N ARG A 405 21.84 -1.14 2.22
CA ARG A 405 20.87 -1.73 3.17
C ARG A 405 19.43 -2.01 2.70
N CYS A 406 19.02 -1.67 1.48
CA CYS A 406 17.64 -1.88 1.06
C CYS A 406 17.51 -2.70 -0.22
N HIS A 407 17.32 -4.01 -0.05
CA HIS A 407 16.92 -4.93 -1.13
C HIS A 407 15.47 -4.73 -1.62
N ASP A 408 14.75 -3.73 -1.11
CA ASP A 408 13.36 -3.48 -1.49
C ASP A 408 13.29 -2.52 -2.69
N PRO A 409 12.79 -2.95 -3.87
CA PRO A 409 12.57 -2.06 -5.01
C PRO A 409 11.67 -0.86 -4.68
N SER A 410 10.86 -0.93 -3.61
CA SER A 410 10.09 0.22 -3.11
C SER A 410 10.94 1.41 -2.71
N GLN A 411 12.22 1.17 -2.38
CA GLN A 411 13.19 2.18 -1.98
C GLN A 411 14.08 2.63 -3.14
N LYS A 412 13.98 2.00 -4.32
CA LYS A 412 14.65 2.51 -5.51
C LYS A 412 14.00 3.84 -5.92
N PRO A 413 14.78 4.83 -6.38
CA PRO A 413 14.23 6.07 -6.94
C PRO A 413 13.26 5.79 -8.09
N CYS A 414 13.57 4.74 -8.88
CA CYS A 414 12.66 4.15 -9.86
C CYS A 414 12.44 2.66 -9.61
N PRO A 415 11.28 2.25 -9.06
CA PRO A 415 10.90 0.85 -9.03
C PRO A 415 10.86 0.26 -10.43
N PHE A 416 11.40 -0.95 -10.59
CA PHE A 416 11.41 -1.70 -11.86
C PHE A 416 12.19 -1.04 -13.02
N SER A 417 13.19 -0.21 -12.71
CA SER A 417 14.15 0.25 -13.70
C SER A 417 15.24 -0.80 -14.01
N ILE A 418 15.82 -0.67 -15.19
CA ILE A 418 16.98 -1.39 -15.72
C ILE A 418 18.12 -0.39 -15.98
N PRO A 419 19.38 -0.87 -16.06
CA PRO A 419 20.48 -0.03 -16.50
C PRO A 419 20.24 0.54 -17.91
N VAL A 420 20.94 1.60 -18.25
CA VAL A 420 20.95 2.14 -19.63
C VAL A 420 21.58 1.13 -20.59
N ASP A 421 21.22 1.22 -21.87
CA ASP A 421 21.63 0.24 -22.89
C ASP A 421 23.14 0.04 -22.97
N ASP A 422 23.93 1.10 -22.78
CA ASP A 422 25.40 1.02 -22.78
C ASP A 422 25.94 0.18 -21.62
N GLU A 423 25.41 0.35 -20.41
CA GLU A 423 25.80 -0.44 -19.22
C GLU A 423 25.34 -1.90 -19.36
N ILE A 424 24.15 -2.13 -19.93
CA ILE A 424 23.68 -3.47 -20.27
C ILE A 424 24.65 -4.14 -21.25
N GLN A 425 25.08 -3.43 -22.30
CA GLN A 425 25.97 -3.95 -23.32
C GLN A 425 27.36 -4.27 -22.73
N GLU A 426 27.90 -3.40 -21.87
CA GLU A 426 29.15 -3.61 -21.15
C GLU A 426 29.09 -4.90 -20.31
N ILE A 427 28.06 -5.05 -19.46
CA ILE A 427 27.85 -6.26 -18.64
C ILE A 427 27.75 -7.52 -19.53
N GLN A 428 27.00 -7.45 -20.63
CA GLN A 428 26.83 -8.61 -21.53
C GLN A 428 28.10 -8.98 -22.28
N ASP A 429 28.94 -7.99 -22.61
CA ASP A 429 30.23 -8.23 -23.26
C ASP A 429 31.24 -8.85 -22.29
N GLU A 430 31.29 -8.38 -21.05
CA GLU A 430 32.10 -8.98 -19.98
C GLU A 430 31.67 -10.41 -19.65
N GLU A 431 30.35 -10.66 -19.61
CA GLU A 431 29.78 -11.95 -19.25
C GLU A 431 29.51 -12.88 -20.45
N ARG A 432 29.95 -12.50 -21.67
CA ARG A 432 29.63 -13.20 -22.93
C ARG A 432 29.85 -14.71 -22.87
N HIS A 433 30.97 -15.15 -22.29
CA HIS A 433 31.31 -16.57 -22.17
C HIS A 433 30.35 -17.32 -21.23
N LEU A 434 29.93 -16.68 -20.14
CA LEU A 434 28.97 -17.25 -19.18
C LEU A 434 27.55 -17.29 -19.75
N ILE A 435 27.18 -16.27 -20.54
CA ILE A 435 25.91 -16.27 -21.29
C ILE A 435 25.90 -17.41 -22.31
N SER A 436 26.99 -17.60 -23.07
CA SER A 436 27.10 -18.73 -24.01
C SER A 436 27.04 -20.09 -23.30
N LEU A 437 27.63 -20.19 -22.10
CA LEU A 437 27.54 -21.39 -21.27
C LEU A 437 26.11 -21.63 -20.79
N LEU A 438 25.40 -20.59 -20.35
CA LEU A 438 23.98 -20.67 -19.99
C LEU A 438 23.15 -21.24 -21.14
N GLU A 439 23.31 -20.75 -22.37
CA GLU A 439 22.55 -21.27 -23.52
C GLU A 439 22.84 -22.75 -23.77
N THR A 440 24.11 -23.15 -23.68
CA THR A 440 24.52 -24.55 -23.86
C THR A 440 23.87 -25.44 -22.80
N LEU A 441 23.89 -25.01 -21.52
CA LEU A 441 23.27 -25.75 -20.43
C LEU A 441 21.75 -25.81 -20.57
N MET A 442 21.11 -24.75 -21.06
CA MET A 442 19.67 -24.77 -21.26
C MET A 442 19.25 -25.72 -22.37
N VAL A 443 20.03 -25.88 -23.43
CA VAL A 443 19.82 -26.94 -24.42
C VAL A 443 19.95 -28.32 -23.77
N GLU A 444 21.07 -28.56 -23.07
CA GLU A 444 21.35 -29.83 -22.37
C GLU A 444 20.21 -30.21 -21.40
N PHE A 445 19.77 -29.26 -20.56
CA PHE A 445 18.72 -29.49 -19.59
C PHE A 445 17.34 -29.65 -20.22
N THR A 446 17.04 -28.90 -21.28
CA THR A 446 15.75 -29.01 -22.00
C THR A 446 15.62 -30.39 -22.65
N GLU A 447 16.68 -30.88 -23.30
CA GLU A 447 16.70 -32.21 -23.91
C GLU A 447 16.51 -33.32 -22.88
N GLN A 448 17.18 -33.23 -21.72
CA GLN A 448 17.06 -34.23 -20.65
C GLN A 448 15.70 -34.19 -19.93
N TRP A 449 15.13 -33.00 -19.73
CA TRP A 449 13.85 -32.82 -19.05
C TRP A 449 12.67 -33.26 -19.91
N LEU A 450 12.69 -32.94 -21.21
CA LEU A 450 11.62 -33.28 -22.16
C LEU A 450 11.84 -34.63 -22.84
N TRP A 451 12.79 -35.43 -22.36
CA TRP A 451 13.12 -36.71 -23.00
C TRP A 451 11.92 -37.68 -22.93
N PRO A 452 11.50 -38.34 -24.03
CA PRO A 452 10.25 -39.11 -24.05
C PRO A 452 10.16 -40.24 -23.02
N THR A 453 11.30 -40.78 -22.58
CA THR A 453 11.36 -41.87 -21.59
C THR A 453 11.65 -41.40 -20.17
N SER A 454 11.81 -40.08 -19.94
CA SER A 454 12.05 -39.57 -18.61
C SER A 454 10.75 -39.32 -17.86
N ASP A 455 10.60 -39.94 -16.69
CA ASP A 455 9.56 -39.63 -15.70
C ASP A 455 10.19 -38.82 -14.55
N TRP A 456 10.92 -37.76 -14.91
CA TRP A 456 11.63 -36.95 -13.93
C TRP A 456 10.64 -36.22 -13.05
N LYS A 457 10.74 -36.45 -11.74
CA LYS A 457 10.20 -35.49 -10.76
C LYS A 457 11.16 -34.32 -10.61
N VAL A 458 10.62 -33.17 -10.22
CA VAL A 458 11.39 -31.93 -10.02
C VAL A 458 12.58 -32.13 -9.10
N ASP A 459 12.36 -32.79 -7.96
CA ASP A 459 13.38 -33.08 -6.96
C ASP A 459 14.46 -34.02 -7.51
N GLU A 460 14.08 -35.00 -8.30
CA GLU A 460 15.03 -35.92 -8.93
C GLU A 460 15.86 -35.22 -10.00
N PHE A 461 15.25 -34.42 -10.88
CA PHE A 461 15.98 -33.67 -11.90
C PHE A 461 16.95 -32.66 -11.26
N MET A 462 16.48 -31.91 -10.27
CA MET A 462 17.31 -30.93 -9.57
C MET A 462 18.49 -31.60 -8.87
N SER A 463 18.28 -32.73 -8.20
CA SER A 463 19.31 -33.42 -7.41
C SER A 463 20.27 -34.28 -8.25
N LYS A 464 19.80 -34.93 -9.32
CA LYS A 464 20.58 -35.90 -10.10
C LYS A 464 21.16 -35.32 -11.39
N VAL A 465 20.58 -34.26 -11.95
CA VAL A 465 21.03 -33.66 -13.21
C VAL A 465 21.57 -32.24 -12.98
N TRP A 466 20.71 -31.33 -12.55
CA TRP A 466 21.04 -29.90 -12.52
C TRP A 466 22.13 -29.55 -11.50
N ARG A 467 21.97 -29.95 -10.22
CA ARG A 467 22.98 -29.65 -9.16
C ARG A 467 24.33 -30.29 -9.45
N PRO A 468 24.43 -31.59 -9.81
CA PRO A 468 25.73 -32.19 -10.14
C PRO A 468 26.41 -31.49 -11.30
N ARG A 469 25.67 -31.14 -12.35
CA ARG A 469 26.22 -30.44 -13.52
C ARG A 469 26.77 -29.06 -13.15
N LEU A 470 26.04 -28.27 -12.37
CA LEU A 470 26.54 -26.97 -11.92
C LEU A 470 27.73 -27.07 -10.96
N ARG A 471 27.78 -28.11 -10.11
CA ARG A 471 28.96 -28.37 -9.27
C ARG A 471 30.19 -28.69 -10.12
N GLN A 472 30.04 -29.50 -11.16
CA GLN A 472 31.12 -29.79 -12.11
C GLN A 472 31.63 -28.50 -12.77
N ILE A 473 30.74 -27.65 -13.28
CA ILE A 473 31.11 -26.38 -13.93
C ILE A 473 31.82 -25.44 -12.96
N ARG A 474 31.34 -25.35 -11.72
CA ARG A 474 32.03 -24.58 -10.68
C ARG A 474 33.45 -25.11 -10.44
N GLN A 475 33.63 -26.43 -10.39
CA GLN A 475 34.95 -27.05 -10.24
C GLN A 475 35.86 -26.76 -11.44
N GLU A 476 35.34 -26.87 -12.67
CA GLU A 476 36.07 -26.54 -13.91
C GLU A 476 36.49 -25.07 -13.95
N ARG A 477 35.60 -24.15 -13.57
CA ARG A 477 35.90 -22.70 -13.48
C ARG A 477 36.95 -22.38 -12.41
N VAL A 478 36.87 -23.01 -11.24
CA VAL A 478 37.88 -22.85 -10.19
C VAL A 478 39.24 -23.36 -10.67
N GLN A 479 39.30 -24.47 -11.40
CA GLN A 479 40.55 -24.98 -11.99
C GLN A 479 41.14 -24.03 -13.04
N MET A 480 40.30 -23.47 -13.91
CA MET A 480 40.73 -22.45 -14.89
C MET A 480 41.25 -21.19 -14.19
N PHE A 481 40.54 -20.69 -13.19
CA PHE A 481 40.92 -19.51 -12.44
C PHE A 481 42.26 -19.69 -11.71
N VAL A 482 42.54 -20.86 -11.15
CA VAL A 482 43.86 -21.17 -10.56
C VAL A 482 44.97 -21.08 -11.61
N GLY A 483 44.70 -21.51 -12.85
CA GLY A 483 45.62 -21.35 -13.98
C GLY A 483 45.84 -19.89 -14.36
N ASP A 484 44.77 -19.11 -14.47
CA ASP A 484 44.84 -17.68 -14.80
C ASP A 484 45.53 -16.88 -13.70
N GLN A 485 45.26 -17.17 -12.42
CA GLN A 485 45.97 -16.58 -11.29
C GLN A 485 47.47 -16.90 -11.33
N ALA A 486 47.85 -18.14 -11.68
CA ALA A 486 49.25 -18.50 -11.84
C ALA A 486 49.90 -17.72 -13.00
N GLN A 487 49.18 -17.52 -14.10
CA GLN A 487 49.62 -16.72 -15.23
C GLN A 487 49.75 -15.23 -14.89
N MET A 488 48.78 -14.66 -14.16
CA MET A 488 48.83 -13.28 -13.68
C MET A 488 50.00 -13.06 -12.72
N ARG A 489 50.22 -14.00 -11.79
CA ARG A 489 51.40 -13.98 -10.89
C ARG A 489 52.71 -14.09 -11.67
N TYR A 490 52.75 -14.90 -12.72
CA TYR A 490 53.90 -15.00 -13.62
C TYR A 490 54.18 -13.68 -14.35
N MET A 491 53.14 -12.92 -14.67
CA MET A 491 53.25 -11.56 -15.21
C MET A 491 53.58 -10.48 -14.16
N GLY A 492 53.78 -10.86 -12.90
CA GLY A 492 54.13 -9.94 -11.81
C GLY A 492 52.94 -9.22 -11.18
N VAL A 493 51.70 -9.65 -11.46
CA VAL A 493 50.50 -9.10 -10.82
C VAL A 493 50.36 -9.72 -9.42
N GLU A 494 50.46 -8.90 -8.38
CA GLU A 494 50.14 -9.31 -7.01
C GLU A 494 48.63 -9.32 -6.81
N LEU A 495 48.06 -10.53 -6.68
CA LEU A 495 46.65 -10.72 -6.35
C LEU A 495 46.49 -10.67 -4.83
N HIS A 496 45.95 -9.56 -4.31
CA HIS A 496 45.48 -9.51 -2.94
C HIS A 496 44.16 -10.26 -2.85
N SER A 497 44.14 -11.36 -2.10
CA SER A 497 42.89 -12.03 -1.77
C SER A 497 42.13 -11.16 -0.78
N ASP A 498 41.20 -10.36 -1.28
CA ASP A 498 40.16 -9.82 -0.40
C ASP A 498 39.42 -11.05 0.14
N GLY A 499 39.41 -11.23 1.46
CA GLY A 499 38.97 -12.45 2.15
C GLY A 499 37.48 -12.81 2.00
N GLU A 500 36.83 -12.28 0.97
CA GLU A 500 35.41 -12.40 0.66
C GLU A 500 35.09 -13.25 -0.57
N ASP A 501 36.09 -13.85 -1.24
CA ASP A 501 35.83 -14.80 -2.33
C ASP A 501 35.24 -16.11 -1.74
N SER A 502 33.94 -16.04 -1.44
CA SER A 502 33.14 -17.00 -0.69
C SER A 502 32.90 -18.32 -1.43
N LEU A 503 33.45 -18.49 -2.63
CA LEU A 503 33.25 -19.64 -3.52
C LEU A 503 33.62 -20.99 -2.89
N THR A 504 34.40 -21.02 -1.79
CA THR A 504 34.73 -22.26 -1.08
C THR A 504 33.95 -22.50 0.22
N LYS A 505 33.19 -21.52 0.73
CA LYS A 505 32.52 -21.65 2.04
C LYS A 505 31.16 -22.35 2.02
N ASP A 506 30.58 -22.62 0.85
CA ASP A 506 29.31 -23.37 0.74
C ASP A 506 29.46 -24.90 0.90
N ARG A 507 30.62 -25.40 1.34
CA ARG A 507 30.77 -26.82 1.68
C ARG A 507 30.00 -27.13 2.97
N ASP A 508 28.89 -27.86 2.82
CA ASP A 508 28.18 -28.61 3.87
C ASP A 508 27.16 -27.85 4.76
N GLU A 509 26.76 -26.64 4.38
CA GLU A 509 25.54 -26.01 4.95
C GLU A 509 24.26 -26.40 4.18
N ASP A 510 24.38 -26.82 2.92
CA ASP A 510 23.25 -27.10 2.01
C ASP A 510 22.38 -28.32 2.44
N ASP A 511 22.94 -29.31 3.14
CA ASP A 511 22.19 -30.51 3.57
C ASP A 511 21.53 -30.37 4.96
N ARG A 512 21.87 -29.34 5.74
CA ARG A 512 21.43 -29.24 7.15
C ARG A 512 20.05 -28.60 7.37
N TYR A 513 19.38 -28.10 6.33
CA TYR A 513 18.12 -27.36 6.49
C TYR A 513 16.82 -28.14 6.21
N ALA A 514 16.91 -29.43 5.86
CA ALA A 514 15.72 -30.27 5.68
C ALA A 514 14.99 -30.63 7.00
N GLN A 515 15.55 -30.32 8.17
CA GLN A 515 15.00 -30.71 9.48
C GLN A 515 14.52 -29.56 10.36
N TYR A 516 14.49 -28.32 9.87
CA TYR A 516 13.97 -27.21 10.68
C TYR A 516 12.44 -27.22 10.65
N GLU A 517 11.82 -27.76 11.71
CA GLU A 517 10.38 -27.63 11.92
C GLU A 517 10.00 -26.14 11.99
N PRO A 518 9.01 -25.69 11.21
CA PRO A 518 8.58 -24.30 11.15
C PRO A 518 7.83 -23.97 12.44
N ASN A 519 8.52 -23.57 13.49
CA ASN A 519 7.88 -23.13 14.72
C ASN A 519 8.66 -21.96 15.33
N THR A 520 8.06 -20.77 15.29
CA THR A 520 8.09 -19.69 16.32
C THR A 520 7.71 -18.31 15.74
N TRP A 521 7.88 -18.08 14.43
CA TRP A 521 7.49 -16.78 13.82
C TRP A 521 6.04 -16.71 13.34
N GLU A 522 5.36 -17.84 13.20
CA GLU A 522 3.95 -17.87 12.76
C GLU A 522 3.01 -17.18 13.74
N ASP A 523 3.30 -17.23 15.04
CA ASP A 523 2.41 -16.65 16.06
C ASP A 523 2.35 -15.11 16.02
N PHE A 524 3.35 -14.43 15.45
CA PHE A 524 3.39 -12.97 15.44
C PHE A 524 2.64 -12.33 14.26
N TYR A 525 2.48 -13.06 13.14
CA TYR A 525 1.83 -12.52 11.94
C TYR A 525 0.46 -13.12 11.66
N TRP A 526 0.20 -14.37 12.06
CA TRP A 526 -1.06 -15.05 11.73
C TRP A 526 -2.15 -14.88 12.77
N ARG A 527 -1.81 -14.52 14.01
CA ARG A 527 -2.83 -14.13 14.98
C ARG A 527 -3.26 -12.69 14.72
N GLU A 528 -3.94 -12.48 13.59
CA GLU A 528 -5.02 -11.49 13.46
C GLU A 528 -6.22 -11.87 14.35
N GLN A 529 -5.99 -12.47 15.51
CA GLN A 529 -6.92 -12.17 16.58
C GLN A 529 -6.78 -10.66 16.77
N PRO A 530 -7.88 -9.87 16.72
CA PRO A 530 -7.86 -8.55 17.35
C PRO A 530 -7.00 -8.68 18.62
N PRO A 531 -6.05 -7.76 18.89
CA PRO A 531 -5.19 -7.90 20.06
C PRO A 531 -6.04 -8.32 21.25
N PRO A 532 -5.58 -9.13 22.22
CA PRO A 532 -6.46 -9.79 23.19
C PRO A 532 -7.49 -8.86 23.87
N ASN A 533 -7.23 -7.56 23.86
CA ASN A 533 -8.09 -6.48 24.28
C ASN A 533 -8.99 -5.82 23.20
N ALA A 534 -8.82 -5.97 21.89
CA ALA A 534 -9.56 -5.21 20.87
C ALA A 534 -11.07 -5.46 20.88
N ALA A 535 -11.54 -6.67 21.22
CA ALA A 535 -12.97 -6.88 21.49
C ALA A 535 -13.44 -6.03 22.69
N ALA A 536 -12.63 -5.97 23.75
CA ALA A 536 -12.90 -5.13 24.92
C ALA A 536 -12.75 -3.63 24.63
N GLU A 537 -11.77 -3.22 23.80
CA GLU A 537 -11.60 -1.84 23.35
C GLU A 537 -12.77 -1.40 22.46
N ASN A 538 -13.25 -2.28 21.58
CA ASN A 538 -14.42 -2.02 20.75
C ASN A 538 -15.70 -1.92 21.59
N ALA A 539 -15.88 -2.82 22.56
CA ALA A 539 -16.98 -2.72 23.51
C ALA A 539 -16.89 -1.42 24.33
N ALA A 540 -15.70 -1.05 24.82
CA ALA A 540 -15.48 0.18 25.56
C ALA A 540 -15.77 1.42 24.71
N ARG A 541 -15.37 1.43 23.42
CA ARG A 541 -15.72 2.51 22.50
C ARG A 541 -17.20 2.59 22.21
N LYS A 542 -17.87 1.46 22.04
CA LYS A 542 -19.33 1.43 21.85
C LYS A 542 -20.03 2.08 23.04
N ILE A 543 -19.65 1.69 24.26
CA ILE A 543 -20.17 2.27 25.50
C ILE A 543 -19.87 3.78 25.57
N GLN A 544 -18.67 4.20 25.17
CA GLN A 544 -18.29 5.61 25.14
C GLN A 544 -19.13 6.39 24.14
N SER A 545 -19.27 5.91 22.90
CA SER A 545 -20.08 6.54 21.85
C SER A 545 -21.55 6.68 22.28
N GLU A 546 -22.12 5.67 22.93
CA GLU A 546 -23.48 5.72 23.50
C GLU A 546 -23.58 6.72 24.67
N SER A 547 -22.55 6.81 25.50
CA SER A 547 -22.47 7.81 26.57
C SER A 547 -22.44 9.22 25.99
N ASP A 548 -21.58 9.46 25.00
CA ASP A 548 -21.40 10.75 24.34
C ASP A 548 -22.71 11.20 23.64
N LEU A 549 -23.40 10.29 22.94
CA LEU A 549 -24.69 10.59 22.33
C LEU A 549 -25.77 10.92 23.36
N ARG A 550 -25.83 10.16 24.47
CA ARG A 550 -26.77 10.46 25.56
C ARG A 550 -26.51 11.82 26.15
N GLU A 551 -25.23 12.17 26.37
CA GLU A 551 -24.83 13.47 26.88
C GLU A 551 -25.26 14.60 25.95
N ILE A 552 -25.06 14.46 24.63
CA ILE A 552 -25.54 15.41 23.63
C ILE A 552 -27.07 15.59 23.73
N ARG A 553 -27.81 14.48 23.79
CA ARG A 553 -29.28 14.45 23.85
C ARG A 553 -29.87 15.07 25.12
N VAL A 554 -29.09 15.27 26.19
CA VAL A 554 -29.53 16.03 27.37
C VAL A 554 -29.66 17.52 27.07
N PHE A 555 -28.79 18.06 26.20
CA PHE A 555 -28.70 19.50 25.94
C PHE A 555 -29.32 19.93 24.61
N PHE A 556 -29.32 19.04 23.63
CA PHE A 556 -29.82 19.32 22.28
C PHE A 556 -30.67 18.17 21.77
N THR A 557 -31.77 18.50 21.11
CA THR A 557 -32.52 17.52 20.32
C THR A 557 -31.74 17.11 19.07
N ASP A 558 -32.00 15.91 18.54
CA ASP A 558 -31.33 15.44 17.32
C ASP A 558 -31.57 16.39 16.13
N VAL A 559 -32.74 17.06 16.09
CA VAL A 559 -33.06 18.10 15.11
C VAL A 559 -32.17 19.34 15.30
N GLU A 560 -32.00 19.82 16.53
CA GLU A 560 -31.11 20.96 16.79
C GLU A 560 -29.66 20.66 16.42
N VAL A 561 -29.17 19.45 16.72
CA VAL A 561 -27.81 19.04 16.33
C VAL A 561 -27.68 18.98 14.81
N ALA A 562 -28.65 18.40 14.09
CA ALA A 562 -28.63 18.40 12.63
C ALA A 562 -28.55 19.82 12.04
N GLU A 563 -29.33 20.76 12.57
CA GLU A 563 -29.31 22.16 12.10
C GLU A 563 -27.99 22.88 12.45
N ILE A 564 -27.39 22.61 13.62
CA ILE A 564 -26.06 23.12 13.98
C ILE A 564 -25.01 22.60 12.98
N LEU A 565 -25.03 21.30 12.67
CA LEU A 565 -24.05 20.68 11.77
C LEU A 565 -24.24 21.13 10.33
N LYS A 566 -25.47 21.26 9.84
CA LYS A 566 -25.77 21.86 8.53
C LYS A 566 -25.26 23.29 8.42
N ALA A 567 -25.48 24.11 9.45
CA ALA A 567 -24.98 25.48 9.47
C ALA A 567 -23.45 25.52 9.42
N ALA A 568 -22.78 24.67 10.21
CA ALA A 568 -21.33 24.55 10.20
C ALA A 568 -20.78 24.05 8.85
N ALA A 569 -21.45 23.07 8.23
CA ALA A 569 -21.11 22.53 6.93
C ALA A 569 -21.19 23.61 5.85
N ARG A 570 -22.26 24.41 5.84
CA ARG A 570 -22.44 25.56 4.93
C ARG A 570 -21.36 26.61 5.09
N GLU A 571 -20.97 26.94 6.32
CA GLU A 571 -19.88 27.87 6.59
C GLU A 571 -18.53 27.34 6.04
N ASN A 572 -18.36 26.03 6.01
CA ASN A 572 -17.21 25.34 5.41
C ASN A 572 -17.39 25.04 3.91
N GLY A 573 -18.47 25.53 3.29
CA GLY A 573 -18.75 25.44 1.85
C GLY A 573 -19.36 24.13 1.37
N ILE A 574 -19.89 23.31 2.28
CA ILE A 574 -20.74 22.17 1.93
C ILE A 574 -22.21 22.60 1.99
N GLU A 575 -22.89 22.62 0.85
CA GLU A 575 -24.31 22.94 0.76
C GLU A 575 -25.16 21.72 1.17
N ASP A 576 -26.36 21.93 1.71
CA ASP A 576 -27.40 20.92 1.99
C ASP A 576 -26.96 19.51 2.48
N TYR A 577 -25.91 19.46 3.28
CA TYR A 577 -25.36 18.21 3.81
C TYR A 577 -26.01 17.84 5.15
N ASP A 578 -26.93 16.88 5.11
CA ASP A 578 -27.64 16.35 6.30
C ASP A 578 -27.12 14.94 6.65
N ALA A 579 -25.95 14.89 7.30
CA ALA A 579 -25.35 13.62 7.69
C ALA A 579 -25.80 13.11 9.07
N TRP A 580 -26.39 13.97 9.91
CA TRP A 580 -26.60 13.66 11.33
C TRP A 580 -27.61 12.54 11.55
N PHE A 581 -28.71 12.53 10.81
CA PHE A 581 -29.69 11.45 10.93
C PHE A 581 -29.14 10.11 10.43
N SER A 582 -28.32 10.12 9.37
CA SER A 582 -27.59 8.93 8.91
C SER A 582 -26.63 8.41 9.99
N ILE A 583 -25.94 9.31 10.70
CA ILE A 583 -25.06 8.97 11.83
C ILE A 583 -25.87 8.31 12.96
N ILE A 584 -26.95 8.94 13.41
CA ILE A 584 -27.77 8.42 14.50
C ILE A 584 -28.40 7.08 14.14
N GLU A 585 -28.99 6.96 12.95
CA GLU A 585 -29.65 5.72 12.52
C GLU A 585 -28.70 4.53 12.59
N LYS A 586 -27.45 4.72 12.13
CA LYS A 586 -26.40 3.69 12.21
C LYS A 586 -26.00 3.37 13.65
N LEU A 587 -25.89 4.39 14.50
CA LEU A 587 -25.53 4.20 15.90
C LEU A 587 -26.66 3.57 16.74
N ASP A 588 -27.92 3.85 16.42
CA ASP A 588 -29.09 3.27 17.07
C ASP A 588 -29.36 1.85 16.52
N ALA A 589 -29.12 1.57 15.23
CA ALA A 589 -29.21 0.21 14.68
C ALA A 589 -28.28 -0.79 15.39
N ARG A 590 -27.07 -0.35 15.75
CA ARG A 590 -26.13 -1.13 16.59
C ARG A 590 -26.69 -1.56 17.94
N GLN A 591 -27.65 -0.80 18.50
CA GLN A 591 -28.26 -1.14 19.80
C GLN A 591 -29.23 -2.31 19.65
N ASN A 592 -29.92 -2.39 18.50
CA ASN A 592 -30.91 -3.42 18.24
C ASN A 592 -30.31 -4.79 17.91
N GLU A 593 -29.07 -4.86 17.42
CA GLU A 593 -28.39 -6.14 17.15
C GLU A 593 -27.83 -6.83 18.42
N GLY A 594 -27.78 -6.12 19.55
CA GLY A 594 -27.20 -6.60 20.81
C GLY A 594 -28.20 -7.11 21.86
N VAL A 595 -29.50 -7.06 21.56
CA VAL A 595 -30.61 -7.52 22.44
C VAL A 595 -31.22 -8.78 21.83
#